data_AF-A0A3R9UTS3-F1
#
_entry.id   AF-A0A3R9UTS3-F1
#
_cell.length_a   1.000
_cell.length_b   1.000
_cell.length_c   1.000
_cell.angle_alpha   90.00
_cell.angle_beta   90.00
_cell.angle_gamma   90.00
#
_symmetry.space_group_name_H-M   'P 1'
#
loop_
_entity.id
_entity.type
_entity.pdbx_description
1 polymer ?
#
loop_
_entity_poly.entity_id
_entity_poly.type
_entity_poly.pdbx_seq_one_letter_code
_entity_poly.pdbx_strand_id
1 'polypeptide(L)'
;MFVLHTVIQWEYLPQELGFGSGMTCWRRLAAWNEAGVWDRLHAVMLTKLRAAKPLDWSRAVINSSHVRAARRGPKADPARSTAHGRAASTTSSSTDRASRSRCLLEDRDYDHDKYRRLVWAQGIKPVIARRGVPHGSGLGVHRWVVERTIAWFHGFRRLRVRWERRDDIHEAFLGIATCLITHRHVQRLC
;
A
#
# COMPACT_ATOMS: atom_id res chain seq x y z
N MET A 1 -7.39 -0.39 -17.41
CA MET A 1 -5.93 -0.62 -17.24
C MET A 1 -5.05 0.38 -18.00
N PHE A 2 -5.54 1.01 -19.08
CA PHE A 2 -4.74 1.88 -19.97
C PHE A 2 -4.00 3.02 -19.24
N VAL A 3 -4.72 3.90 -18.53
CA VAL A 3 -4.14 5.07 -17.81
C VAL A 3 -3.08 4.67 -16.77
N LEU A 4 -3.26 3.52 -16.13
CA LEU A 4 -2.34 2.99 -15.11
C LEU A 4 -0.97 2.61 -15.72
N HIS A 5 -0.94 2.22 -17.00
CA HIS A 5 0.27 1.83 -17.73
C HIS A 5 0.89 2.94 -18.58
N THR A 6 0.07 3.81 -19.19
CA THR A 6 0.55 4.81 -20.16
C THR A 6 0.90 6.15 -19.55
N VAL A 7 0.46 6.42 -18.31
CA VAL A 7 0.62 7.72 -17.63
C VAL A 7 -0.11 8.88 -18.34
N ILE A 8 -0.93 8.60 -19.35
CA ILE A 8 -1.70 9.60 -20.07
C ILE A 8 -2.64 10.38 -19.12
N GLN A 9 -2.76 11.69 -19.30
CA GLN A 9 -3.74 12.45 -18.52
C GLN A 9 -5.15 12.03 -18.94
N TRP A 10 -6.10 12.15 -18.01
CA TRP A 10 -7.48 11.71 -18.24
C TRP A 10 -8.12 12.41 -19.44
N GLU A 11 -7.82 13.69 -19.66
CA GLU A 11 -8.35 14.46 -20.80
C GLU A 11 -7.89 13.93 -22.17
N TYR A 12 -6.74 13.27 -22.23
CA TYR A 12 -6.18 12.70 -23.45
C TYR A 12 -6.52 11.21 -23.62
N LEU A 13 -7.43 10.66 -22.82
CA LEU A 13 -7.86 9.27 -23.01
C LEU A 13 -8.51 9.12 -24.40
N PRO A 14 -8.02 8.23 -25.28
CA PRO A 14 -8.56 8.08 -26.63
C PRO A 14 -10.04 7.68 -26.57
N GLN A 15 -10.89 8.43 -27.28
CA GLN A 15 -12.34 8.21 -27.28
C GLN A 15 -12.73 6.96 -28.05
N GLU A 16 -11.87 6.52 -28.97
CA GLU A 16 -12.00 5.31 -29.79
C GLU A 16 -12.05 4.04 -28.93
N LEU A 17 -11.62 4.12 -27.67
CA LEU A 17 -11.73 3.02 -26.70
C LEU A 17 -13.17 2.78 -26.21
N GLY A 18 -14.12 3.66 -26.54
CA GLY A 18 -15.55 3.47 -26.23
C GLY A 18 -15.93 3.71 -24.76
N PHE A 19 -15.04 4.29 -23.94
CA PHE A 19 -15.30 4.54 -22.51
C PHE A 19 -15.92 5.92 -22.21
N GLY A 20 -16.27 6.69 -23.25
CA GLY A 20 -16.66 8.09 -23.15
C GLY A 20 -15.46 9.00 -22.87
N SER A 21 -15.71 10.19 -22.29
CA SER A 21 -14.63 11.10 -21.93
C SER A 21 -13.80 10.53 -20.78
N GLY A 22 -12.48 10.78 -20.76
CA GLY A 22 -11.66 10.31 -19.66
C GLY A 22 -12.02 10.92 -18.30
N MET A 23 -12.70 12.08 -18.27
CA MET A 23 -13.30 12.61 -17.05
C MET A 23 -14.46 11.74 -16.52
N THR A 24 -15.21 11.09 -17.40
CA THR A 24 -16.23 10.10 -17.01
C THR A 24 -15.58 8.87 -16.38
N CYS A 25 -14.48 8.37 -16.98
CA CYS A 25 -13.70 7.28 -16.39
C CYS A 25 -13.10 7.67 -15.03
N TRP A 26 -12.59 8.90 -14.90
CA TRP A 26 -12.05 9.43 -13.66
C TRP A 26 -13.11 9.49 -12.55
N ARG A 27 -14.30 10.04 -12.84
CA ARG A 27 -15.41 10.09 -11.86
C ARG A 27 -15.84 8.69 -11.44
N ARG A 28 -15.87 7.75 -12.38
CA ARG A 28 -16.18 6.34 -12.08
C ARG A 28 -15.14 5.71 -11.17
N LEU A 29 -13.86 5.96 -11.45
CA LEU A 29 -12.76 5.47 -10.60
C LEU A 29 -12.88 6.01 -9.17
N ALA A 30 -13.14 7.30 -9.02
CA ALA A 30 -13.35 7.94 -7.72
C ALA A 30 -14.54 7.31 -6.98
N ALA A 31 -15.69 7.17 -7.64
CA ALA A 31 -16.88 6.56 -7.06
C ALA A 31 -16.68 5.10 -6.63
N TRP A 32 -15.91 4.32 -7.41
CA TRP A 32 -15.55 2.95 -7.03
C TRP A 32 -14.60 2.88 -5.85
N ASN A 33 -13.68 3.85 -5.74
CA ASN A 33 -12.81 3.95 -4.56
C ASN A 33 -13.61 4.30 -3.32
N GLU A 34 -14.49 5.30 -3.40
CA GLU A 34 -15.37 5.71 -2.29
C GLU A 34 -16.31 4.58 -1.86
N ALA A 35 -16.82 3.80 -2.83
CA ALA A 35 -17.61 2.62 -2.53
C ALA A 35 -16.78 1.44 -2.00
N GLY A 36 -15.45 1.52 -1.89
CA GLY A 36 -14.60 0.41 -1.41
C GLY A 36 -14.66 -0.83 -2.31
N VAL A 37 -14.89 -0.65 -3.62
CA VAL A 37 -14.97 -1.75 -4.59
C VAL A 37 -13.66 -2.54 -4.61
N TRP A 38 -12.53 -1.83 -4.56
CA TRP A 38 -11.20 -2.44 -4.61
C TRP A 38 -10.91 -3.29 -3.38
N ASP A 39 -11.30 -2.84 -2.19
CA ASP A 39 -11.11 -3.58 -0.95
C ASP A 39 -11.90 -4.88 -0.95
N ARG A 40 -13.16 -4.82 -1.38
CA ARG A 40 -14.03 -6.00 -1.49
C ARG A 40 -13.49 -7.00 -2.51
N LEU A 41 -13.09 -6.52 -3.69
CA LEU A 41 -12.51 -7.37 -4.73
C LEU A 41 -11.22 -8.03 -4.23
N HIS A 42 -10.34 -7.26 -3.58
CA HIS A 42 -9.10 -7.77 -3.02
C HIS A 42 -9.36 -8.81 -1.93
N ALA A 43 -10.34 -8.60 -1.04
CA ALA A 43 -10.72 -9.54 0.00
C ALA A 43 -11.19 -10.90 -0.57
N VAL A 44 -11.96 -10.90 -1.67
CA VAL A 44 -12.38 -12.13 -2.36
C VAL A 44 -11.15 -12.88 -2.88
N MET A 45 -10.21 -12.19 -3.53
CA MET A 45 -8.99 -12.81 -4.04
C MET A 45 -8.08 -13.33 -2.92
N LEU A 46 -7.95 -12.60 -1.81
CA LEU A 46 -7.21 -13.05 -0.64
C LEU A 46 -7.82 -14.32 -0.04
N THR A 47 -9.15 -14.44 -0.04
CA THR A 47 -9.85 -15.66 0.41
C THR A 47 -9.47 -16.85 -0.47
N LYS A 48 -9.46 -16.68 -1.79
CA LYS A 48 -9.02 -17.73 -2.74
C LYS A 48 -7.56 -18.12 -2.51
N LEU A 49 -6.67 -17.15 -2.37
CA LEU A 49 -5.25 -17.41 -2.13
C LEU A 49 -4.99 -18.12 -0.80
N ARG A 50 -5.70 -17.73 0.27
CA ARG A 50 -5.60 -18.39 1.57
C ARG A 50 -6.04 -19.85 1.52
N ALA A 51 -7.06 -20.16 0.72
CA ALA A 51 -7.50 -21.53 0.50
C ALA A 51 -6.50 -22.35 -0.33
N ALA A 52 -5.91 -21.74 -1.37
CA ALA A 52 -4.99 -22.43 -2.28
C ALA A 52 -3.56 -22.57 -1.73
N LYS A 53 -3.13 -21.69 -0.82
CA LYS A 53 -1.79 -21.73 -0.25
C LYS A 53 -1.77 -21.26 1.21
N PRO A 54 -1.25 -22.08 2.14
CA PRO A 54 -1.01 -21.63 3.51
C PRO A 54 -0.03 -20.47 3.51
N LEU A 55 -0.47 -19.31 4.02
CA LEU A 55 0.40 -18.17 4.27
C LEU A 55 1.27 -18.44 5.49
N ASP A 56 2.56 -18.10 5.41
CA ASP A 56 3.42 -18.10 6.59
C ASP A 56 3.09 -16.89 7.47
N TRP A 57 2.33 -17.15 8.53
CA TRP A 57 1.98 -16.13 9.52
C TRP A 57 3.08 -15.90 10.55
N SER A 58 4.20 -16.63 10.54
CA SER A 58 5.24 -16.43 11.55
C SER A 58 5.89 -15.05 11.48
N ARG A 59 5.83 -14.38 10.31
CA ARG A 59 6.47 -13.09 10.07
C ARG A 59 5.57 -12.14 9.29
N ALA A 60 5.51 -10.89 9.72
CA ALA A 60 5.07 -9.76 8.91
C ALA A 60 6.28 -8.92 8.53
N VAL A 61 6.34 -8.45 7.29
CA VAL A 61 7.34 -7.48 6.84
C VAL A 61 6.60 -6.23 6.39
N ILE A 62 6.89 -5.11 7.04
CA ILE A 62 6.29 -3.81 6.70
C ILE A 62 7.38 -2.89 6.19
N ASN A 63 7.08 -2.19 5.10
CA ASN A 63 7.86 -1.05 4.64
C ASN A 63 6.99 0.21 4.73
N SER A 64 7.61 1.37 4.85
CA SER A 64 6.91 2.65 4.84
C SER A 64 6.06 2.80 3.58
N SER A 65 4.77 3.08 3.78
CA SER A 65 3.81 3.36 2.71
C SER A 65 3.98 4.78 2.16
N HIS A 66 3.63 4.99 0.90
CA HIS A 66 3.64 6.24 0.12
C HIS A 66 2.72 7.38 0.64
N VAL A 67 2.44 7.41 1.94
CA VAL A 67 1.66 8.45 2.62
C VAL A 67 2.62 9.43 3.26
N ARG A 68 2.43 10.72 2.98
CA ARG A 68 3.27 11.80 3.48
C ARG A 68 3.34 11.72 5.01
N ALA A 69 4.55 11.69 5.59
CA ALA A 69 4.72 11.69 7.03
C ALA A 69 4.09 12.97 7.62
N ALA A 70 3.07 12.81 8.47
CA ALA A 70 2.33 13.93 9.07
C ALA A 70 3.11 14.73 10.13
N ARG A 71 4.39 14.43 10.37
CA ARG A 71 5.21 15.13 11.37
C ARG A 71 6.58 15.49 10.79
N ARG A 72 6.64 16.68 10.20
CA ARG A 72 7.89 17.43 9.97
C ARG A 72 8.15 18.29 11.21
N GLY A 73 9.42 18.46 11.61
CA GLY A 73 9.80 19.41 12.66
C GLY A 73 9.34 20.84 12.35
N PRO A 74 9.38 21.77 13.33
CA PRO A 74 8.82 23.11 13.18
C PRO A 74 9.40 23.80 11.94
N LYS A 75 8.54 24.25 11.03
CA LYS A 75 8.92 25.13 9.93
C LYS A 75 8.26 26.48 10.16
N ALA A 76 9.07 27.53 10.13
CA ALA A 76 8.60 28.91 10.14
C ALA A 76 7.72 29.17 8.90
N ASP A 77 6.76 30.08 9.09
CA ASP A 77 5.73 30.61 8.19
C ASP A 77 4.41 29.83 8.03
N PRO A 78 3.24 30.47 8.29
CA PRO A 78 1.94 29.85 8.14
C PRO A 78 1.47 29.89 6.68
N ALA A 79 1.27 28.71 6.08
CA ALA A 79 0.42 28.58 4.89
C ALA A 79 -1.03 28.28 5.31
N ARG A 80 -2.00 28.91 4.63
CA ARG A 80 -3.44 28.80 4.90
C ARG A 80 -3.91 27.34 5.00
N SER A 81 -4.57 27.04 6.11
CA SER A 81 -5.20 25.77 6.43
C SER A 81 -6.54 25.62 5.71
N THR A 82 -6.70 24.52 4.96
CA THR A 82 -8.00 23.92 4.67
C THR A 82 -8.13 22.66 5.55
N ALA A 83 -8.77 22.83 6.71
CA ALA A 83 -9.34 21.76 7.54
C ALA A 83 -10.44 20.99 6.76
N HIS A 84 -10.80 19.73 7.00
CA HIS A 84 -10.41 18.69 7.95
C HIS A 84 -10.73 17.33 7.32
N GLY A 85 -9.87 16.34 7.54
CA GLY A 85 -10.16 14.94 7.25
C GLY A 85 -9.08 14.09 7.88
N ARG A 86 -9.39 13.47 9.03
CA ARG A 86 -8.50 12.52 9.68
C ARG A 86 -8.43 11.29 8.77
N ALA A 87 -7.35 11.17 8.00
CA ALA A 87 -7.09 9.94 7.25
C ALA A 87 -7.12 8.77 8.24
N ALA A 88 -7.99 7.79 7.97
CA ALA A 88 -8.05 6.57 8.75
C ALA A 88 -6.65 5.97 8.81
N SER A 89 -6.20 5.65 10.02
CA SER A 89 -4.98 4.86 10.18
C SER A 89 -5.28 3.45 9.70
N THR A 90 -5.09 3.19 8.40
CA THR A 90 -5.21 1.85 7.81
C THR A 90 -4.00 1.02 8.20
N THR A 91 -3.80 0.75 9.48
CA THR A 91 -2.90 -0.32 9.94
C THR A 91 -3.33 -0.84 11.31
N SER A 92 -4.55 -1.34 11.40
CA SER A 92 -4.93 -2.30 12.43
C SER A 92 -6.14 -3.07 11.93
N SER A 93 -5.90 -4.05 11.06
CA SER A 93 -6.87 -5.14 10.95
C SER A 93 -6.81 -5.91 12.27
N SER A 94 -7.93 -5.96 13.00
CA SER A 94 -8.12 -6.93 14.07
C SER A 94 -8.12 -8.33 13.46
N THR A 95 -6.93 -8.90 13.27
CA THR A 95 -6.79 -10.28 12.86
C THR A 95 -7.13 -11.17 14.06
N ASP A 96 -7.91 -12.21 13.80
CA ASP A 96 -8.19 -13.27 14.76
C ASP A 96 -6.88 -13.79 15.37
N ARG A 97 -6.87 -14.21 16.64
CA ARG A 97 -5.67 -14.56 17.42
C ARG A 97 -4.82 -15.63 16.73
N ALA A 98 -5.44 -16.49 15.91
CA ALA A 98 -4.78 -17.51 15.09
C ALA A 98 -3.96 -16.97 13.89
N SER A 99 -4.21 -15.73 13.47
CA SER A 99 -3.60 -15.08 12.30
C SER A 99 -2.63 -13.93 12.66
N ARG A 100 -2.25 -13.83 13.93
CA ARG A 100 -1.35 -12.76 14.40
C ARG A 100 0.11 -13.14 14.21
N SER A 101 0.87 -12.26 13.55
CA SER A 101 2.28 -12.52 13.29
C SER A 101 3.11 -12.60 14.56
N ARG A 102 4.10 -13.50 14.62
CA ARG A 102 4.97 -13.60 15.81
C ARG A 102 6.03 -12.51 15.83
N CYS A 103 6.51 -12.08 14.66
CA CYS A 103 7.43 -10.96 14.55
C CYS A 103 7.06 -10.02 13.41
N LEU A 104 7.48 -8.77 13.58
CA LEU A 104 7.33 -7.70 12.61
C LEU A 104 8.71 -7.19 12.22
N LEU A 105 9.06 -7.31 10.94
CA LEU A 105 10.31 -6.80 10.38
C LEU A 105 10.07 -5.42 9.78
N GLU A 106 10.87 -4.43 10.19
CA GLU A 106 10.80 -3.06 9.67
C GLU A 106 12.20 -2.47 9.43
N ASP A 107 12.21 -1.39 8.65
CA ASP A 107 13.41 -0.66 8.29
C ASP A 107 14.00 0.17 9.42
N ARG A 108 15.28 0.51 9.25
CA ARG A 108 16.07 1.33 10.18
C ARG A 108 15.46 2.71 10.45
N ASP A 109 14.67 3.22 9.52
CA ASP A 109 13.96 4.49 9.67
C ASP A 109 12.95 4.45 10.82
N TYR A 110 12.51 3.25 11.22
CA TYR A 110 11.62 3.00 12.35
C TYR A 110 12.37 2.71 13.67
N ASP A 111 13.68 2.92 13.75
CA ASP A 111 14.44 2.69 15.00
C ASP A 111 14.16 3.75 16.07
N HIS A 112 12.97 3.67 16.65
CA HIS A 112 12.52 4.48 17.76
C HIS A 112 11.77 3.60 18.75
N ASP A 113 12.06 3.77 20.04
CA ASP A 113 11.46 2.94 21.10
C ASP A 113 9.93 3.00 21.11
N LYS A 114 9.34 4.12 20.67
CA LYS A 114 7.88 4.25 20.54
C LYS A 114 7.28 3.14 19.67
N TYR A 115 7.90 2.83 18.52
CA TYR A 115 7.38 1.82 17.60
C TYR A 115 7.57 0.43 18.18
N ARG A 116 8.73 0.16 18.79
CA ARG A 116 8.99 -1.11 19.48
C ARG A 116 7.98 -1.38 20.59
N ARG A 117 7.66 -0.37 21.41
CA ARG A 117 6.66 -0.48 22.49
C ARG A 117 5.25 -0.75 21.94
N LEU A 118 4.84 -0.06 20.88
CA LEU A 118 3.54 -0.27 20.27
C LEU A 118 3.39 -1.70 19.71
N VAL A 119 4.42 -2.19 19.03
CA VAL A 119 4.43 -3.55 18.46
C VAL A 119 4.45 -4.61 19.56
N TRP A 120 5.22 -4.39 20.64
CA TRP A 120 5.20 -5.25 21.82
C TRP A 120 3.88 -5.25 22.58
N ALA A 121 3.19 -4.10 22.68
CA ALA A 121 1.86 -4.02 23.27
C ALA A 121 0.83 -4.83 22.46
N GLN A 122 1.05 -4.90 21.14
CA GLN A 122 0.37 -5.83 20.26
C GLN A 122 0.99 -7.23 20.29
N GLY A 123 1.73 -7.61 21.34
CA GLY A 123 2.43 -8.90 21.54
C GLY A 123 3.04 -9.52 20.28
N ILE A 124 3.63 -8.68 19.43
CA ILE A 124 4.41 -9.03 18.26
C ILE A 124 5.86 -8.64 18.57
N LYS A 125 6.84 -9.47 18.20
CA LYS A 125 8.26 -9.13 18.39
C LYS A 125 8.72 -8.11 17.32
N PRO A 126 9.15 -6.89 17.69
CA PRO A 126 9.68 -5.93 16.73
C PRO A 126 11.13 -6.26 16.34
N VAL A 127 11.35 -6.58 15.07
CA VAL A 127 12.65 -6.81 14.43
C VAL A 127 12.96 -5.60 13.54
N ILE A 128 13.31 -4.49 14.19
CA ILE A 128 13.64 -3.22 13.52
C ILE A 128 15.17 -3.05 13.50
N ALA A 129 15.74 -2.79 12.33
CA ALA A 129 17.17 -2.54 12.17
C ALA A 129 17.62 -1.33 13.01
N ARG A 130 18.78 -1.42 13.68
CA ARG A 130 19.32 -0.31 14.50
C ARG A 130 20.01 0.75 13.64
N ARG A 131 19.83 2.02 13.98
CA ARG A 131 20.58 3.15 13.40
C ARG A 131 22.03 3.14 13.88
N GLY A 132 22.95 3.59 13.01
CA GLY A 132 24.39 3.67 13.33
C GLY A 132 25.17 2.35 13.31
N VAL A 133 24.50 1.20 13.14
CA VAL A 133 25.17 -0.11 13.04
C VAL A 133 25.50 -0.44 11.56
N PRO A 134 26.66 -1.04 11.23
CA PRO A 134 26.99 -1.49 9.88
C PRO A 134 25.90 -2.36 9.24
N HIS A 135 25.82 -2.33 7.92
CA HIS A 135 24.89 -3.17 7.15
C HIS A 135 25.23 -4.65 7.36
N GLY A 136 24.24 -5.47 7.77
CA GLY A 136 24.49 -6.88 8.08
C GLY A 136 23.43 -7.59 8.94
N SER A 137 22.33 -6.93 9.29
CA SER A 137 21.29 -7.49 10.16
C SER A 137 20.51 -8.68 9.57
N GLY A 138 20.87 -9.16 8.38
CA GLY A 138 20.18 -10.26 7.66
C GLY A 138 18.78 -9.91 7.14
N LEU A 139 18.26 -8.71 7.45
CA LEU A 139 16.91 -8.28 7.07
C LEU A 139 16.67 -8.26 5.55
N GLY A 140 17.70 -8.10 4.73
CA GLY A 140 17.60 -8.13 3.26
C GLY A 140 16.96 -9.40 2.71
N VAL A 141 17.20 -10.56 3.35
CA VAL A 141 16.63 -11.86 2.93
C VAL A 141 15.11 -11.87 3.05
N HIS A 142 14.55 -11.17 4.03
CA HIS A 142 13.11 -11.09 4.25
C HIS A 142 12.49 -9.87 3.56
N ARG A 143 13.25 -8.78 3.43
CA ARG A 143 12.79 -7.53 2.82
C ARG A 143 12.60 -7.65 1.31
N TRP A 144 13.32 -8.55 0.64
CA TRP A 144 13.17 -8.73 -0.81
C TRP A 144 11.74 -9.02 -1.25
N VAL A 145 10.91 -9.67 -0.42
CA VAL A 145 9.48 -9.88 -0.75
C VAL A 145 8.74 -8.55 -0.90
N VAL A 146 9.03 -7.58 -0.04
CA VAL A 146 8.44 -6.24 -0.08
C VAL A 146 9.01 -5.44 -1.25
N GLU A 147 10.33 -5.47 -1.45
CA GLU A 147 10.97 -4.77 -2.58
C GLU A 147 10.49 -5.30 -3.93
N ARG A 148 10.32 -6.62 -4.05
CA ARG A 148 9.73 -7.24 -5.23
C ARG A 148 8.28 -6.79 -5.43
N THR A 149 7.49 -6.70 -4.36
CA THR A 149 6.12 -6.21 -4.43
C THR A 149 6.07 -4.75 -4.90
N ILE A 150 6.96 -3.91 -4.38
CA ILE A 150 7.14 -2.52 -4.80
C ILE A 150 7.55 -2.46 -6.28
N ALA A 151 8.46 -3.32 -6.74
CA ALA A 151 8.83 -3.43 -8.15
C ALA A 151 7.63 -3.78 -9.06
N TRP A 152 6.71 -4.64 -8.60
CA TRP A 152 5.46 -4.92 -9.34
C TRP A 152 4.59 -3.67 -9.46
N PHE A 153 4.47 -2.87 -8.39
CA PHE A 153 3.77 -1.59 -8.46
C PHE A 153 4.45 -0.61 -9.42
N HIS A 154 5.78 -0.52 -9.44
CA HIS A 154 6.53 0.32 -10.38
C HIS A 154 6.44 -0.13 -11.85
N GLY A 155 5.97 -1.35 -12.11
CA GLY A 155 5.58 -1.82 -13.44
C GLY A 155 4.37 -1.05 -13.99
N PHE A 156 3.49 -0.57 -13.10
CA PHE A 156 2.46 0.40 -13.43
C PHE A 156 3.07 1.80 -13.41
N ARG A 157 3.40 2.34 -14.59
CA ARG A 157 4.15 3.60 -14.71
C ARG A 157 3.49 4.76 -13.96
N ARG A 158 2.15 4.79 -13.87
CA ARG A 158 1.40 5.82 -13.13
C ARG A 158 1.63 5.78 -11.61
N LEU A 159 2.03 4.63 -11.07
CA LEU A 159 2.40 4.45 -9.66
C LEU A 159 3.89 4.61 -9.40
N ARG A 160 4.73 4.68 -10.44
CA ARG A 160 6.18 4.81 -10.27
C ARG A 160 6.57 6.17 -9.69
N VAL A 161 5.94 7.22 -10.20
CA VAL A 161 6.08 8.58 -9.70
C VAL A 161 4.68 9.07 -9.38
N ARG A 162 4.50 9.56 -8.16
CA ARG A 162 3.20 10.05 -7.71
C ARG A 162 2.93 11.45 -8.27
N TRP A 163 2.29 11.49 -9.43
CA TRP A 163 1.79 12.73 -10.04
C TRP A 163 0.38 13.12 -9.55
N GLU A 164 -0.36 12.18 -8.96
CA GLU A 164 -1.71 12.42 -8.47
C GLU A 164 -1.72 13.37 -7.26
N ARG A 165 -2.35 14.53 -7.45
CA ARG A 165 -2.54 15.53 -6.40
C ARG A 165 -3.52 15.10 -5.33
N ARG A 166 -4.53 14.31 -5.70
CA ARG A 166 -5.56 13.85 -4.77
C ARG A 166 -5.22 12.45 -4.24
N ASP A 167 -5.36 12.28 -2.93
CA ASP A 167 -5.03 11.04 -2.24
C ASP A 167 -5.99 9.91 -2.63
N ASP A 168 -7.28 10.20 -2.77
CA ASP A 168 -8.35 9.25 -3.15
C ASP A 168 -8.11 8.60 -4.52
N ILE A 169 -7.67 9.38 -5.50
CA ILE A 169 -7.38 8.86 -6.84
C ILE A 169 -6.10 8.03 -6.83
N HIS A 170 -5.09 8.44 -6.07
CA HIS A 170 -3.87 7.66 -5.91
C HIS A 170 -4.16 6.31 -5.22
N GLU A 171 -4.97 6.33 -4.17
CA GLU A 171 -5.47 5.14 -3.49
C GLU A 171 -6.24 4.22 -4.45
N ALA A 172 -7.12 4.78 -5.29
CA ALA A 172 -7.84 4.01 -6.29
C ALA A 172 -6.90 3.27 -7.26
N PHE A 173 -5.82 3.94 -7.71
CA PHE A 173 -4.82 3.30 -8.56
C PHE A 173 -4.04 2.20 -7.83
N LEU A 174 -3.71 2.40 -6.55
CA LEU A 174 -3.10 1.37 -5.70
C LEU A 174 -4.03 0.17 -5.53
N GLY A 175 -5.32 0.41 -5.28
CA GLY A 175 -6.36 -0.62 -5.15
C GLY A 175 -6.49 -1.48 -6.41
N ILE A 176 -6.59 -0.83 -7.58
CA ILE A 176 -6.60 -1.53 -8.87
C ILE A 176 -5.32 -2.34 -9.08
N ALA A 177 -4.16 -1.74 -8.90
CA ALA A 177 -2.88 -2.42 -9.11
C ALA A 177 -2.73 -3.65 -8.20
N THR A 178 -3.13 -3.52 -6.94
CA THR A 178 -3.15 -4.62 -5.96
C THR A 178 -4.08 -5.73 -6.46
N CYS A 179 -5.29 -5.38 -6.87
CA CYS A 179 -6.25 -6.34 -7.41
C CYS A 179 -5.69 -7.10 -8.62
N LEU A 180 -5.04 -6.40 -9.55
CA LEU A 180 -4.45 -7.01 -10.75
C LEU A 180 -3.28 -7.94 -10.43
N ILE A 181 -2.43 -7.58 -9.48
CA ILE A 181 -1.32 -8.42 -9.01
C ILE A 181 -1.90 -9.68 -8.35
N THR A 182 -2.82 -9.52 -7.39
CA THR A 182 -3.42 -10.64 -6.66
C THR A 182 -4.20 -11.56 -7.58
N HIS A 183 -4.92 -11.03 -8.58
CA HIS A 183 -5.63 -11.81 -9.58
C HIS A 183 -4.68 -12.73 -10.37
N ARG A 184 -3.52 -12.21 -10.82
CA ARG A 184 -2.51 -13.03 -11.50
C ARG A 184 -1.97 -14.16 -10.62
N HIS A 185 -1.89 -13.95 -9.30
CA HIS A 185 -1.50 -15.01 -8.38
C HIS A 185 -2.60 -16.05 -8.21
N VAL A 186 -3.86 -15.62 -8.10
CA VAL A 186 -5.02 -16.53 -8.05
C VAL A 186 -5.03 -17.41 -9.30
N GLN A 187 -4.94 -16.82 -10.50
CA GLN A 187 -4.94 -17.57 -11.76
C GLN A 187 -3.77 -18.57 -11.92
N ARG A 188 -2.69 -18.41 -11.15
CA ARG A 188 -1.54 -19.31 -11.19
C ARG A 188 -1.64 -20.45 -10.17
N LEU A 189 -2.46 -20.29 -9.13
CA LEU A 189 -2.53 -21.19 -7.98
C LEU A 189 -3.89 -21.87 -7.82
N CYS A 190 -4.94 -21.33 -8.46
CA CYS A 190 -6.29 -21.85 -8.50
C CYS A 190 -6.66 -22.12 -9.96
#